data_AF-A0A4Q3VNX4-F1
#
_entry.id   AF-A0A4Q3VNX4-F1
#
_cell.length_a   1.000
_cell.length_b   1.000
_cell.length_c   1.000
_cell.angle_alpha   90.00
_cell.angle_beta   90.00
_cell.angle_gamma   90.00
#
_symmetry.space_group_name_H-M   'P 1'
#
loop_
_entity.id
_entity.type
_entity.pdbx_description
1 polymer ?
#
loop_
_entity_poly.entity_id
_entity_poly.type
_entity_poly.pdbx_seq_one_letter_code
_entity_poly.pdbx_strand_id
1 'polypeptide(L)'
;MKRLLSIAEVLIIIVVALIPLFPNLPYRLNSYLSWEGAYRMINGQVPFRDFGMPVGYMYWVIPAVFFKIFGAHMITLVKAQVLINVVGALCFRWIMIRLKVPPAVRFCGILVYCLTYSLPNYWPWYNNTVIFYEFVGLAFLIYFLTGVQTKWRLIWPALPWQENL
;
A
#
# COMPACT_ATOMS: atom_id res chain seq x y z
N MET A 1 -23.55 11.95 9.44
CA MET A 1 -22.18 12.51 9.44
C MET A 1 -21.08 11.45 9.41
N LYS A 2 -21.04 10.48 10.35
CA LYS A 2 -19.95 9.49 10.44
C LYS A 2 -19.77 8.64 9.15
N ARG A 3 -20.86 8.13 8.56
CA ARG A 3 -20.84 7.43 7.25
C ARG A 3 -20.28 8.26 6.11
N LEU A 4 -20.60 9.56 6.04
CA LEU A 4 -20.10 10.45 4.99
C LEU A 4 -18.58 10.64 5.13
N LEU A 5 -18.09 10.82 6.36
CA LEU A 5 -16.65 10.89 6.63
C LEU A 5 -15.96 9.58 6.27
N SER A 6 -16.51 8.42 6.66
CA SER A 6 -15.99 7.10 6.30
C SER A 6 -15.81 6.93 4.78
N ILE A 7 -16.81 7.36 3.98
CA ILE A 7 -16.73 7.34 2.52
C ILE A 7 -15.69 8.33 2.01
N ALA A 8 -15.66 9.56 2.55
CA ALA A 8 -14.69 10.57 2.17
C ALA A 8 -13.24 10.14 2.44
N GLU A 9 -12.97 9.46 3.55
CA GLU A 9 -11.67 8.87 3.86
C GLU A 9 -11.21 7.91 2.76
N VAL A 10 -12.09 6.98 2.34
CA VAL A 10 -11.77 6.02 1.28
C VAL A 10 -11.58 6.72 -0.07
N LEU A 11 -12.45 7.68 -0.40
CA LEU A 11 -12.33 8.45 -1.64
C LEU A 11 -11.00 9.22 -1.71
N ILE A 12 -10.58 9.87 -0.62
CA ILE A 12 -9.29 10.57 -0.57
C ILE A 12 -8.13 9.60 -0.80
N ILE A 13 -8.15 8.44 -0.15
CA ILE A 13 -7.13 7.40 -0.34
C ILE A 13 -7.02 7.01 -1.82
N ILE A 14 -8.15 6.69 -2.46
CA ILE A 14 -8.17 6.26 -3.85
C ILE A 14 -7.73 7.38 -4.79
N VAL A 15 -8.30 8.57 -4.65
CA VAL A 15 -8.00 9.72 -5.51
C VAL A 15 -6.52 10.08 -5.40
N VAL A 16 -5.99 10.24 -4.18
CA VAL A 16 -4.58 10.64 -3.99
C VAL A 16 -3.62 9.58 -4.51
N ALA A 17 -3.90 8.29 -4.28
CA ALA A 17 -3.06 7.21 -4.78
C ALA A 17 -3.04 7.13 -6.32
N LEU A 18 -4.10 7.56 -7.00
CA LEU A 18 -4.19 7.58 -8.46
C LEU A 18 -3.53 8.79 -9.12
N ILE A 19 -3.33 9.91 -8.40
CA ILE A 19 -2.72 11.14 -8.95
C ILE A 19 -1.44 10.87 -9.77
N PRO A 20 -0.49 10.02 -9.32
CA PRO A 20 0.76 9.81 -10.04
C PRO A 20 0.63 9.10 -11.40
N LEU A 21 -0.54 8.55 -11.74
CA LEU A 21 -0.75 7.89 -13.03
C LEU A 21 -0.94 8.85 -14.21
N PHE A 22 -1.27 10.11 -13.94
CA PHE A 22 -1.63 11.09 -14.97
C PHE A 22 -0.49 12.01 -15.45
N PRO A 23 0.37 12.56 -14.58
CA PRO A 23 1.47 13.41 -15.02
C PRO A 23 2.64 12.60 -15.56
N ASN A 24 3.46 13.22 -16.42
CA ASN A 24 4.77 12.70 -16.74
C ASN A 24 5.68 12.86 -15.51
N LEU A 25 5.85 11.77 -14.77
CA LEU A 25 6.67 11.76 -13.58
C LEU A 25 8.17 11.84 -13.94
N PRO A 26 8.96 12.62 -13.18
CA PRO A 26 10.40 12.63 -13.37
C PRO A 26 10.97 11.25 -13.03
N TYR A 27 11.95 10.83 -13.82
CA TYR A 27 12.75 9.66 -13.48
C TYR A 27 13.47 9.90 -12.15
N ARG A 28 13.36 8.96 -11.20
CA ARG A 28 14.13 9.00 -9.97
C ARG A 28 15.40 8.18 -10.12
N LEU A 29 16.51 8.76 -9.67
CA LEU A 29 17.75 8.03 -9.48
C LEU A 29 17.46 6.80 -8.62
N ASN A 30 17.98 5.64 -9.03
CA ASN A 30 17.78 4.34 -8.39
C ASN A 30 16.46 3.61 -8.64
N SER A 31 15.51 4.15 -9.41
CA SER A 31 14.34 3.38 -9.86
C SER A 31 14.71 2.14 -10.68
N TYR A 32 15.92 2.13 -11.26
CA TYR A 32 16.51 0.95 -11.88
C TYR A 32 16.57 -0.25 -10.91
N LEU A 33 16.79 -0.04 -9.61
CA LEU A 33 16.85 -1.14 -8.64
C LEU A 33 15.50 -1.85 -8.53
N SER A 34 14.40 -1.09 -8.44
CA SER A 34 13.04 -1.62 -8.40
C SER A 34 12.69 -2.33 -9.70
N TRP A 35 13.05 -1.72 -10.83
CA TRP A 35 12.77 -2.25 -12.16
C TRP A 35 13.53 -3.55 -12.43
N GLU A 36 14.84 -3.55 -12.21
CA GLU A 36 15.75 -4.62 -12.58
C GLU A 36 15.51 -5.88 -11.75
N GLY A 37 15.35 -5.74 -10.44
CA GLY A 37 15.03 -6.89 -9.58
C GLY A 37 13.67 -7.52 -9.91
N ALA A 38 12.65 -6.70 -10.19
CA ALA A 38 11.34 -7.19 -10.64
C ALA A 38 11.44 -7.89 -12.00
N TYR A 39 12.22 -7.33 -12.93
CA TYR A 39 12.47 -7.89 -14.26
C TYR A 39 13.21 -9.23 -14.19
N ARG A 40 14.22 -9.35 -13.32
CA ARG A 40 14.91 -10.63 -13.07
C ARG A 40 13.96 -11.69 -12.54
N MET A 41 13.12 -11.33 -11.57
CA MET A 41 12.15 -12.26 -10.97
C MET A 41 11.14 -12.81 -11.99
N ILE A 42 10.60 -11.97 -12.89
CA ILE A 42 9.68 -12.46 -13.94
C ILE A 42 10.36 -13.38 -14.95
N ASN A 43 11.68 -13.26 -15.13
CA ASN A 43 12.51 -14.10 -15.99
C ASN A 43 12.98 -15.39 -15.28
N GLY A 44 12.50 -15.65 -14.06
CA GLY A 44 12.77 -16.89 -13.33
C GLY A 44 14.02 -16.86 -12.46
N GLN A 45 14.68 -15.71 -12.31
CA GLN A 45 15.80 -15.57 -11.38
C GLN A 45 15.29 -15.45 -9.94
N VAL A 46 15.92 -16.19 -9.04
CA VAL A 46 15.58 -16.25 -7.62
C VAL A 46 16.49 -15.32 -6.82
N PRO A 47 15.94 -14.34 -6.08
CA PRO A 47 16.72 -13.47 -5.19
C PRO A 47 17.54 -14.27 -4.18
N PHE A 48 18.74 -13.79 -3.85
CA PHE A 48 19.75 -14.44 -2.99
C PHE A 48 20.39 -15.72 -3.55
N ARG A 49 19.89 -16.26 -4.67
CA ARG A 49 20.53 -17.39 -5.38
C ARG A 49 21.17 -16.95 -6.68
N ASP A 50 20.38 -16.32 -7.55
CA ASP A 50 20.78 -15.96 -8.91
C ASP A 50 21.27 -14.51 -8.99
N PHE A 51 20.88 -13.67 -8.02
CA PHE A 51 21.43 -12.33 -7.82
C PHE A 51 21.39 -11.89 -6.35
N GLY A 52 22.43 -11.17 -5.95
CA GLY A 52 22.58 -10.63 -4.58
C GLY A 52 21.79 -9.34 -4.38
N MET A 53 21.35 -9.11 -3.14
CA MET A 53 20.67 -7.88 -2.75
C MET A 53 20.92 -7.55 -1.27
N PRO A 54 21.02 -6.26 -0.91
CA PRO A 54 21.18 -5.83 0.48
C PRO A 54 19.86 -5.67 1.25
N VAL A 55 18.71 -5.95 0.62
CA VAL A 55 17.36 -5.78 1.20
C VAL A 55 16.55 -7.08 1.11
N GLY A 56 15.35 -7.15 1.70
CA GLY A 56 14.49 -8.34 1.62
C GLY A 56 13.79 -8.51 0.26
N TYR A 57 13.68 -9.74 -0.25
CA TYR A 57 13.15 -10.04 -1.59
C TYR A 57 11.67 -9.63 -1.80
N MET A 58 10.87 -9.58 -0.74
CA MET A 58 9.46 -9.17 -0.79
C MET A 58 9.25 -7.76 -1.35
N TYR A 59 10.31 -6.96 -1.38
CA TYR A 59 10.33 -5.67 -2.06
C TYR A 59 9.88 -5.74 -3.53
N TRP A 60 10.35 -6.74 -4.27
CA TRP A 60 10.11 -6.85 -5.72
C TRP A 60 8.89 -7.69 -6.08
N VAL A 61 8.26 -8.38 -5.11
CA VAL A 61 7.15 -9.30 -5.39
C VAL A 61 5.96 -8.58 -6.05
N ILE A 62 5.49 -7.47 -5.46
CA ILE A 62 4.37 -6.71 -6.03
C ILE A 62 4.75 -6.12 -7.41
N PRO A 63 5.89 -5.42 -7.57
CA PRO A 63 6.36 -5.01 -8.89
C PRO A 63 6.47 -6.13 -9.94
N ALA A 64 6.99 -7.30 -9.58
CA ALA A 64 7.15 -8.44 -10.48
C ALA A 64 5.80 -9.00 -10.94
N VAL A 65 4.83 -9.11 -10.04
CA VAL A 65 3.45 -9.50 -10.39
C VAL A 65 2.86 -8.50 -11.39
N PHE A 66 3.03 -7.21 -11.16
CA PHE A 66 2.54 -6.18 -12.09
C PHE A 66 3.26 -6.23 -13.44
N PHE A 67 4.56 -6.51 -13.47
CA PHE A 67 5.30 -6.70 -14.71
C PHE A 67 4.80 -7.91 -15.50
N LYS A 68 4.44 -9.00 -14.81
CA LYS A 68 3.86 -10.18 -15.45
C LYS A 68 2.52 -9.88 -16.10
N ILE A 69 1.71 -9.00 -15.51
CA ILE A 69 0.35 -8.67 -15.99
C ILE A 69 0.36 -7.56 -17.05
N PHE A 70 1.15 -6.50 -16.84
CA PHE A 70 1.10 -5.26 -17.64
C PHE A 70 2.37 -4.98 -18.46
N GLY A 71 3.36 -5.86 -18.40
CA GLY A 71 4.67 -5.68 -19.06
C GLY A 71 5.66 -4.87 -18.23
N ALA A 72 6.95 -5.05 -18.53
CA ALA A 72 8.09 -4.46 -17.81
C ALA A 72 8.38 -3.01 -18.22
N HIS A 73 7.39 -2.12 -18.08
CA HIS A 73 7.53 -0.70 -18.35
C HIS A 73 7.70 0.10 -17.06
N MET A 74 8.32 1.29 -17.12
CA MET A 74 8.49 2.16 -15.95
C MET A 74 7.13 2.56 -15.34
N ILE A 75 6.13 2.84 -16.16
CA ILE A 75 4.77 3.13 -15.68
C ILE A 75 4.14 1.97 -14.90
N THR A 76 4.54 0.72 -15.18
CA THR A 76 4.04 -0.44 -14.45
C THR A 76 4.50 -0.44 -12.99
N LEU A 77 5.68 0.13 -12.69
CA LEU A 77 6.11 0.34 -11.30
C LEU A 77 5.21 1.34 -10.58
N VAL A 78 4.78 2.41 -11.25
CA VAL A 78 3.85 3.39 -10.69
C VAL A 78 2.50 2.72 -10.39
N LYS A 79 1.99 1.89 -11.30
CA LYS A 79 0.77 1.09 -11.06
C LYS A 79 0.90 0.17 -9.84
N ALA A 80 2.05 -0.48 -9.68
CA ALA A 80 2.33 -1.29 -8.49
C ALA A 80 2.34 -0.42 -7.22
N GLN A 81 2.93 0.77 -7.27
CA GLN A 81 2.94 1.70 -6.15
C GLN A 81 1.54 2.22 -5.79
N VAL A 82 0.66 2.43 -6.78
CA VAL A 82 -0.75 2.77 -6.51
C VAL A 82 -1.40 1.70 -5.65
N LEU A 83 -1.21 0.42 -5.97
CA LEU A 83 -1.75 -0.67 -5.16
C LEU A 83 -1.18 -0.65 -3.73
N ILE A 84 0.14 -0.51 -3.59
CA ILE A 84 0.83 -0.42 -2.29
C ILE A 84 0.26 0.73 -1.45
N ASN A 85 0.11 1.91 -2.06
CA ASN A 85 -0.42 3.10 -1.40
C ASN A 85 -1.88 2.93 -0.99
N VAL A 86 -2.73 2.38 -1.85
CA VAL A 86 -4.15 2.12 -1.53
C VAL A 86 -4.26 1.14 -0.37
N VAL A 87 -3.60 -0.02 -0.46
CA VAL A 87 -3.71 -1.05 0.56
C VAL A 87 -3.09 -0.57 1.88
N GLY A 88 -1.92 0.07 1.82
CA GLY A 88 -1.27 0.64 3.01
C GLY A 88 -2.14 1.69 3.72
N ALA A 89 -2.74 2.61 2.97
CA ALA A 89 -3.62 3.64 3.53
C ALA A 89 -4.93 3.05 4.09
N LEU A 90 -5.49 2.03 3.45
CA LEU A 90 -6.65 1.30 3.98
C LEU A 90 -6.30 0.58 5.28
N CYS A 91 -5.13 -0.06 5.37
CA CYS A 91 -4.63 -0.65 6.62
C CYS A 91 -4.46 0.42 7.71
N PHE A 92 -3.85 1.56 7.39
CA PHE A 92 -3.69 2.67 8.32
C PHE A 92 -5.03 3.21 8.85
N ARG A 93 -5.98 3.45 7.93
CA ARG A 93 -7.36 3.81 8.27
C ARG A 93 -7.99 2.79 9.21
N TRP A 94 -7.84 1.52 8.87
CA TRP A 94 -8.47 0.41 9.57
C TRP A 94 -7.91 0.26 11.00
N ILE A 95 -6.60 0.43 11.18
CA ILE A 95 -5.94 0.49 12.49
C ILE A 95 -6.59 1.56 13.37
N MET A 96 -6.78 2.78 12.84
CA MET A 96 -7.42 3.87 13.58
C MET A 96 -8.88 3.59 13.95
N ILE A 97 -9.65 2.91 13.06
CA ILE A 97 -11.01 2.49 13.37
C ILE A 97 -11.02 1.54 14.58
N ARG A 98 -10.12 0.56 14.62
CA ARG A 98 -10.08 -0.41 15.72
C ARG A 98 -9.57 0.14 17.02
N LEU A 99 -8.68 1.12 16.96
CA LEU A 99 -8.26 1.90 18.12
C LEU A 99 -9.32 2.92 18.55
N LYS A 100 -10.52 2.91 17.93
CA LYS A 100 -11.66 3.77 18.25
C LYS A 100 -11.33 5.27 18.16
N VAL A 101 -10.43 5.63 17.24
CA VAL A 101 -10.08 7.03 16.97
C VAL A 101 -11.34 7.77 16.46
N PRO A 102 -11.68 8.96 17.01
CA PRO A 102 -12.84 9.72 16.59
C PRO A 102 -12.83 10.01 15.07
N PRO A 103 -13.98 9.95 14.36
CA PRO A 103 -14.01 10.07 12.91
C PRO A 103 -13.35 11.34 12.33
N ALA A 104 -13.50 12.49 12.99
CA ALA A 104 -12.88 13.74 12.53
C ALA A 104 -11.34 13.68 12.64
N VAL A 105 -10.82 13.16 13.74
CA VAL A 105 -9.37 12.99 13.96
C VAL A 105 -8.80 11.98 12.97
N ARG A 106 -9.51 10.87 12.74
CA ARG A 106 -9.16 9.86 11.76
C ARG A 106 -9.12 10.44 10.34
N PHE A 107 -10.13 11.19 9.94
CA PHE A 107 -10.17 11.86 8.64
C PHE A 107 -8.97 12.80 8.45
N CYS A 108 -8.68 13.67 9.42
CA CYS A 108 -7.51 14.54 9.37
C CYS A 108 -6.21 13.73 9.30
N GLY A 109 -6.08 12.65 10.08
CA GLY A 109 -4.93 11.76 10.05
C GLY A 109 -4.72 11.10 8.69
N ILE A 110 -5.80 10.64 8.04
CA ILE A 110 -5.76 10.07 6.68
C ILE A 110 -5.36 11.12 5.67
N LEU A 111 -5.91 12.34 5.77
CA LEU A 111 -5.56 13.43 4.87
C LEU A 111 -4.07 13.77 4.98
N VAL A 112 -3.56 13.93 6.21
CA VAL A 112 -2.12 14.17 6.45
C VAL A 112 -1.29 13.02 5.89
N TYR A 113 -1.63 11.77 6.21
CA TYR A 113 -0.92 10.60 5.68
C TYR A 113 -0.88 10.57 4.15
N CYS A 114 -2.01 10.84 3.50
CA CYS A 114 -2.10 10.84 2.04
C CYS A 114 -1.21 11.93 1.43
N LEU A 115 -1.22 13.14 1.98
CA LEU A 115 -0.49 14.28 1.44
C LEU A 115 1.02 14.23 1.74
N THR A 116 1.43 13.75 2.92
CA THR A 116 2.83 13.79 3.35
C THR A 116 3.58 12.49 3.14
N TYR A 117 2.87 11.35 3.13
CA TYR A 117 3.49 10.04 3.01
C TYR A 117 3.13 9.34 1.70
N SER A 118 1.85 9.21 1.36
CA SER A 118 1.43 8.45 0.18
C SER A 118 1.82 9.15 -1.13
N LEU A 119 1.41 10.42 -1.29
CA LEU A 119 1.61 11.17 -2.53
C LEU A 119 3.10 11.33 -2.91
N PRO A 120 4.04 11.65 -1.99
CA PRO A 120 5.46 11.75 -2.35
C PRO A 120 6.11 10.40 -2.67
N ASN A 121 5.52 9.29 -2.23
CA ASN A 121 5.98 7.93 -2.49
C ASN A 121 5.22 7.30 -3.66
N TYR A 122 5.45 7.83 -4.87
CA TYR A 122 4.82 7.38 -6.12
C TYR A 122 5.66 6.35 -6.91
N TRP A 123 6.87 6.06 -6.47
CA TRP A 123 7.69 4.95 -7.00
C TRP A 123 7.87 3.86 -5.93
N PRO A 124 7.86 2.57 -6.30
CA PRO A 124 8.25 1.49 -5.41
C PRO A 124 9.67 1.69 -4.90
N TRP A 125 9.77 1.84 -3.58
CA TRP A 125 11.02 2.01 -2.87
C TRP A 125 11.06 1.09 -1.67
N TYR A 126 12.24 0.53 -1.35
CA TYR A 126 12.36 -0.49 -0.31
C TYR A 126 11.92 0.02 1.06
N ASN A 127 12.25 1.26 1.42
CA ASN A 127 11.81 1.87 2.69
C ASN A 127 10.29 1.97 2.79
N ASN A 128 9.63 2.43 1.71
CA ASN A 128 8.18 2.54 1.68
C ASN A 128 7.52 1.15 1.75
N THR A 129 8.10 0.16 1.08
CA THR A 129 7.57 -1.20 1.04
C THR A 129 7.66 -1.89 2.42
N VAL A 130 8.69 -1.60 3.21
CA VAL A 130 8.79 -2.08 4.61
C VAL A 130 7.64 -1.52 5.44
N ILE A 131 7.43 -0.21 5.40
CA ILE A 131 6.33 0.45 6.14
C ILE A 131 4.96 -0.07 5.68
N PHE A 132 4.80 -0.35 4.39
CA PHE A 132 3.60 -1.00 3.85
C PHE A 132 3.36 -2.37 4.52
N TYR A 133 4.36 -3.25 4.53
CA TYR A 133 4.23 -4.56 5.17
C TYR A 133 4.01 -4.44 6.68
N GLU A 134 4.61 -3.44 7.32
CA GLU A 134 4.38 -3.13 8.74
C GLU A 134 2.93 -2.72 8.99
N PHE A 135 2.34 -1.83 8.18
CA PHE A 135 0.92 -1.49 8.31
C PHE A 135 0.00 -2.69 8.09
N VAL A 136 0.30 -3.54 7.11
CA VAL A 136 -0.48 -4.77 6.87
C VAL A 136 -0.37 -5.71 8.09
N GLY A 137 0.84 -5.93 8.60
CA GLY A 137 1.08 -6.76 9.78
C GLY A 137 0.40 -6.22 11.04
N LEU A 138 0.53 -4.92 11.31
CA LEU A 138 -0.12 -4.23 12.43
C LEU A 138 -1.64 -4.27 12.30
N ALA A 139 -2.19 -4.14 11.09
CA ALA A 139 -3.63 -4.30 10.87
C ALA A 139 -4.08 -5.71 11.29
N PHE A 140 -3.39 -6.77 10.84
CA PHE A 140 -3.73 -8.13 11.28
C PHE A 140 -3.53 -8.34 12.78
N LEU A 141 -2.47 -7.79 13.37
CA LEU A 141 -2.21 -7.90 14.81
C LEU A 141 -3.32 -7.21 15.62
N ILE A 142 -3.65 -5.96 15.30
CA ILE A 142 -4.71 -5.22 15.97
C ILE A 142 -6.06 -5.92 15.76
N TYR A 143 -6.29 -6.52 14.59
CA TYR A 143 -7.49 -7.33 14.36
C TYR A 143 -7.59 -8.49 15.32
N PHE A 144 -6.49 -9.23 15.46
CA PHE A 144 -6.41 -10.36 16.37
C PHE A 144 -6.63 -9.94 17.83
N LEU A 145 -6.03 -8.83 18.26
CA LEU A 145 -6.11 -8.34 19.65
C LEU A 145 -7.47 -7.70 19.99
N THR A 146 -8.16 -7.08 19.03
CA THR A 146 -9.38 -6.30 19.28
C THR A 146 -10.66 -6.95 18.74
N GLY A 147 -10.56 -8.04 17.98
CA GLY A 147 -11.68 -8.63 17.25
C GLY A 147 -12.46 -9.71 17.98
N VAL A 148 -13.78 -9.72 17.77
CA VAL A 148 -14.63 -10.88 18.10
C VAL A 148 -14.37 -11.99 17.08
N GLN A 149 -14.06 -13.19 17.56
CA GLN A 149 -13.54 -14.33 16.80
C GLN A 149 -14.58 -14.93 15.83
N THR A 150 -14.77 -14.37 14.62
CA THR A 150 -15.62 -14.95 13.55
C THR A 150 -14.83 -15.47 12.34
N LYS A 151 -15.47 -16.27 11.47
CA LYS A 151 -14.84 -17.11 10.42
C LYS A 151 -14.36 -16.37 9.15
N TRP A 152 -14.74 -15.10 8.94
CA TRP A 152 -14.46 -14.34 7.71
C TRP A 152 -13.27 -13.34 7.83
N ARG A 153 -12.23 -13.71 8.57
CA ARG A 153 -11.19 -12.80 9.10
C ARG A 153 -10.32 -12.05 8.08
N LEU A 154 -10.17 -12.56 6.85
CA LEU A 154 -9.10 -12.12 5.95
C LEU A 154 -9.56 -11.13 4.86
N ILE A 155 -10.86 -11.01 4.60
CA ILE A 155 -11.43 -10.09 3.59
C ILE A 155 -11.79 -8.72 4.20
N TRP A 156 -11.47 -8.54 5.49
CA TRP A 156 -12.02 -7.53 6.39
C TRP A 156 -11.61 -6.05 6.15
N PRO A 157 -10.42 -5.68 5.64
CA PRO A 157 -10.01 -4.26 5.62
C PRO A 157 -10.72 -3.40 4.55
N ALA A 158 -11.45 -3.98 3.60
CA ALA A 158 -12.08 -3.25 2.49
C ALA A 158 -13.53 -2.76 2.76
N LEU A 159 -14.15 -3.11 3.89
CA LEU A 159 -15.58 -2.87 4.14
C LEU A 159 -15.86 -1.48 4.76
N PRO A 160 -16.71 -0.64 4.15
CA PRO A 160 -16.92 0.75 4.59
C PRO A 160 -17.83 0.93 5.81
N TRP A 161 -18.51 -0.11 6.29
CA TRP A 161 -19.58 -0.02 7.32
C TRP A 161 -19.19 -0.49 8.73
N GLN A 162 -17.92 -0.36 9.11
CA GLN A 162 -17.37 -0.94 10.35
C GLN A 162 -17.65 -0.14 11.65
N GLU A 163 -18.34 1.00 11.58
CA GLU A 163 -18.53 1.88 12.76
C GLU A 163 -19.56 1.40 13.79
N ASN A 164 -20.21 0.26 13.55
CA ASN A 164 -21.29 -0.29 14.40
C ASN A 164 -20.91 -1.61 15.12
N LEU A 165 -19.65 -2.02 15.06
CA LEU A 165 -19.10 -3.20 15.77
C LEU A 165 -17.99 -2.74 16.72
#